data_AF-A0A954KIH0-F1
#
_entry.id   AF-A0A954KIH0-F1
#
_cell.length_a   1.000
_cell.length_b   1.000
_cell.length_c   1.000
_cell.angle_alpha   90.00
_cell.angle_beta   90.00
_cell.angle_gamma   90.00
#
_symmetry.space_group_name_H-M   'P 1'
#
loop_
_entity.id
_entity.type
_entity.pdbx_description
1 polymer ?
#
loop_
_entity_poly.entity_id
_entity_poly.type
_entity_poly.pdbx_seq_one_letter_code
_entity_poly.pdbx_strand_id
1 'polypeptide(L)' 'QLRKDTQLEENDRITIQWSADSTENLTTMLTEWESLILTETRANGIEQLAEGGEGKSVSVGGVQVQLSIQAGV' A
#
# COMPACT_ATOMS: atom_id res chain seq x y z
N GLN A 1 19.53 -5.55 -29.86
CA GLN A 1 18.96 -4.69 -28.81
C GLN A 1 17.60 -5.27 -28.46
N LEU A 2 17.48 -5.90 -27.29
CA LEU A 2 16.26 -6.58 -26.79
C LEU A 2 16.19 -6.54 -25.26
N ARG A 3 17.01 -5.71 -24.61
CA ARG A 3 17.09 -5.63 -23.14
C ARG A 3 16.32 -4.45 -22.53
N LYS A 4 15.72 -3.60 -23.36
CA LYS A 4 14.99 -2.40 -22.89
C LYS A 4 13.50 -2.65 -22.74
N ASP A 5 12.92 -3.52 -23.56
CA ASP A 5 11.46 -3.76 -23.52
C ASP A 5 11.06 -4.65 -22.33
N THR A 6 11.96 -5.54 -21.87
CA THR A 6 11.71 -6.41 -20.70
C THR A 6 11.81 -5.67 -19.35
N GLN A 7 12.43 -4.49 -19.30
CA GLN A 7 12.52 -3.68 -18.08
C GLN A 7 11.24 -2.86 -17.82
N LEU A 8 10.39 -2.70 -18.83
CA LEU A 8 9.11 -2.01 -18.70
C LEU A 8 8.04 -2.88 -18.03
N GLU A 9 8.11 -4.21 -18.18
CA GLU A 9 7.29 -5.19 -17.44
C GLU A 9 7.80 -5.45 -16.02
N GLU A 10 9.05 -5.09 -15.70
CA GLU A 10 9.68 -5.32 -14.37
C GLU A 10 9.27 -4.27 -13.31
N ASN A 11 8.42 -3.30 -13.67
CA ASN A 11 7.81 -2.35 -12.76
C ASN A 11 6.32 -2.64 -12.61
N ASP A 12 5.94 -3.85 -12.22
CA ASP A 12 4.59 -4.13 -11.70
C ASP A 12 4.39 -3.28 -10.44
N ARG A 13 3.88 -2.05 -10.63
CA ARG A 13 3.73 -1.06 -9.57
C ARG A 13 2.59 -1.49 -8.68
N ILE A 14 2.88 -1.88 -7.45
CA ILE A 14 1.82 -2.31 -6.54
C ILE A 14 1.01 -1.12 -6.00
N THR A 15 -0.22 -1.37 -5.58
CA THR A 15 -1.00 -0.44 -4.77
C THR A 15 -1.17 -1.04 -3.37
N ILE A 16 -0.88 -0.24 -2.34
CA ILE A 16 -1.09 -0.64 -0.95
C ILE A 16 -2.51 -0.24 -0.57
N GLN A 17 -3.29 -1.19 -0.07
CA GLN A 17 -4.65 -0.94 0.37
C GLN A 17 -4.78 -1.25 1.86
N TRP A 18 -5.53 -0.42 2.58
CA TRP A 18 -5.74 -0.59 4.02
C TRP A 18 -7.15 -0.28 4.47
N SER A 19 -7.60 -0.95 5.54
CA SER A 19 -8.83 -0.60 6.26
C SER A 19 -8.65 -0.83 7.76
N ALA A 20 -9.27 -0.01 8.59
CA ALA A 20 -9.27 -0.15 10.04
C ALA A 20 -10.54 0.46 10.64
N ASP A 21 -10.97 -0.05 11.78
CA ASP A 21 -12.19 0.42 12.48
C ASP A 21 -12.01 1.84 13.07
N SER A 22 -10.76 2.24 13.31
CA SER A 22 -10.39 3.60 13.75
C SER A 22 -9.26 4.12 12.88
N THR A 23 -9.52 5.22 12.18
CA THR A 23 -8.70 5.65 11.05
C THR A 23 -7.89 6.93 11.32
N GLU A 24 -8.28 7.76 12.28
CA GLU A 24 -7.72 9.12 12.47
C GLU A 24 -6.19 9.13 12.68
N ASN A 25 -5.69 8.29 13.59
CA ASN A 25 -4.26 8.17 13.86
C ASN A 25 -3.50 7.49 12.71
N LEU A 26 -4.15 6.54 12.02
CA LEU A 26 -3.54 5.81 10.92
C LEU A 26 -3.40 6.69 9.68
N THR A 27 -4.41 7.50 9.37
CA THR A 27 -4.38 8.48 8.27
C THR A 27 -3.24 9.46 8.47
N THR A 28 -3.10 10.04 9.67
CA THR A 28 -1.99 10.98 9.97
C THR A 28 -0.62 10.31 9.76
N MET A 29 -0.42 9.11 10.29
CA MET A 29 0.83 8.36 10.12
C MET A 29 1.12 8.06 8.65
N LEU A 30 0.12 7.58 7.91
CA LEU A 30 0.27 7.26 6.50
C LEU A 30 0.60 8.50 5.66
N THR A 31 -0.01 9.65 5.96
CA THR A 31 0.34 10.92 5.31
C THR A 31 1.77 11.35 5.61
N GLU A 32 2.22 11.26 6.87
CA GLU A 32 3.60 11.62 7.24
C GLU A 32 4.64 10.69 6.58
N TRP A 33 4.31 9.40 6.43
CA TRP A 33 5.24 8.38 5.95
C TRP A 33 5.04 8.02 4.48
N GLU A 34 4.10 8.64 3.79
CA GLU A 34 3.68 8.28 2.43
C GLU A 34 4.86 8.17 1.48
N SER A 35 5.70 9.21 1.42
CA SER A 35 6.87 9.26 0.54
C SER A 35 7.85 8.11 0.79
N LEU A 36 8.10 7.78 2.07
CA LEU A 36 8.97 6.68 2.45
C LEU A 36 8.35 5.33 2.04
N ILE A 37 7.07 5.13 2.35
CA ILE A 37 6.36 3.89 2.03
C ILE A 37 6.35 3.66 0.52
N LEU A 38 5.98 4.66 -0.28
CA LEU A 38 5.96 4.56 -1.74
C LEU A 38 7.34 4.28 -2.33
N THR A 39 8.39 4.93 -1.81
CA THR A 39 9.77 4.73 -2.28
C THR A 39 10.28 3.33 -1.99
N GLU A 40 10.13 2.85 -0.76
CA GLU A 40 10.67 1.56 -0.31
C GLU A 40 9.89 0.38 -0.88
N THR A 41 8.58 0.52 -1.04
CA THR A 41 7.72 -0.55 -1.58
C THR A 41 7.60 -0.52 -3.10
N ARG A 42 8.08 0.56 -3.74
CA ARG A 42 7.83 0.86 -5.16
C ARG A 42 6.35 0.89 -5.52
N ALA A 43 5.50 1.19 -4.53
CA ALA A 43 4.07 1.34 -4.75
C ALA A 43 3.77 2.64 -5.53
N ASN A 44 2.67 2.64 -6.28
CA ASN A 44 2.16 3.83 -6.97
C ASN A 44 1.12 4.61 -6.15
N GLY A 45 0.66 4.05 -5.03
CA GLY A 45 -0.37 4.65 -4.21
C GLY A 45 -0.65 3.86 -2.94
N ILE A 46 -1.29 4.56 -2.00
CA ILE A 46 -1.85 4.00 -0.77
C ILE A 46 -3.32 4.38 -0.75
N GLU A 47 -4.22 3.40 -0.71
CA GLU A 47 -5.66 3.61 -0.76
C GLU A 47 -6.34 3.08 0.49
N GLN A 48 -7.29 3.85 1.01
CA GLN A 48 -8.16 3.40 2.08
C GLN A 48 -9.36 2.67 1.48
N LEU A 49 -9.58 1.42 1.91
CA LEU A 49 -10.78 0.65 1.61
C LEU A 49 -11.84 0.88 2.69
N ALA A 50 -13.10 0.67 2.32
CA ALA A 50 -14.18 0.51 3.30
C ALA A 50 -13.87 -0.68 4.23
N GLU A 51 -14.40 -0.63 5.46
CA GLU A 51 -14.25 -1.72 6.44
C GLU A 51 -14.60 -3.08 5.81
N GLY A 52 -13.78 -4.09 6.12
CA GLY A 52 -13.95 -5.45 5.59
C GLY A 52 -13.22 -5.73 4.27
N GLY A 53 -12.26 -4.90 3.88
CA GLY A 53 -11.37 -5.21 2.76
C GLY A 53 -10.61 -6.54 2.95
N GLU A 54 -10.41 -7.28 1.86
CA GLU A 54 -9.58 -8.49 1.90
C GLU A 54 -8.12 -8.11 2.14
N GLY A 55 -7.46 -8.80 3.08
CA GLY A 55 -6.08 -8.50 3.45
C GLY A 55 -5.55 -9.31 4.61
N LYS A 56 -4.31 -9.01 4.99
CA LYS A 56 -3.66 -9.53 6.19
C LYS A 56 -3.88 -8.56 7.35
N SER A 57 -4.29 -9.14 8.47
CA SER A 57 -4.48 -8.41 9.72
C SER A 57 -3.12 -8.11 10.37
N VAL A 58 -2.79 -6.82 10.53
CA VAL A 58 -1.57 -6.33 11.20
C VAL A 58 -1.93 -5.34 12.32
N SER A 59 -1.08 -5.24 13.34
CA SER A 59 -1.29 -4.30 14.45
C SER A 59 -0.32 -3.13 14.35
N VAL A 60 -0.85 -1.90 14.38
CA VAL A 60 -0.07 -0.65 14.31
C VAL A 60 -0.41 0.21 15.51
N GLY A 61 0.53 0.38 16.44
CA GLY A 61 0.36 1.25 17.63
C GLY A 61 -0.81 0.90 18.57
N GLY A 62 -1.49 -0.24 18.37
CA GLY A 62 -2.70 -0.66 19.09
C GLY A 62 -3.96 -0.75 18.22
N VAL A 63 -3.90 -0.26 16.97
CA VAL A 63 -5.00 -0.37 16.00
C VAL A 63 -4.82 -1.64 15.17
N GLN A 64 -5.90 -2.39 14.99
CA GLN A 64 -5.94 -3.51 14.05
C GLN A 64 -6.23 -2.96 12.64
N VAL A 65 -5.35 -3.29 11.69
CA VAL A 65 -5.43 -2.84 10.31
C VAL A 65 -5.47 -4.07 9.41
N GLN A 66 -6.37 -4.10 8.43
CA GLN A 66 -6.27 -5.02 7.30
C GLN A 66 -5.43 -4.37 6.21
N LEU A 67 -4.38 -5.05 5.76
CA LEU A 67 -3.49 -4.58 4.71
C LEU A 67 -3.48 -5.55 3.53
N SER A 68 -3.65 -5.04 2.32
CA SER A 68 -3.46 -5.81 1.09
C SER A 68 -2.56 -5.09 0.11
N ILE A 69 -1.95 -5.89 -0.76
CA ILE A 69 -1.07 -5.42 -1.84
C ILE A 69 -1.68 -5.93 -3.13
N GLN A 70 -2.05 -5.01 -4.01
CA GLN A 70 -2.59 -5.34 -5.33
C GLN A 70 -1.52 -5.09 -6.38
N ALA A 71 -1.47 -5.93 -7.42
CA ALA A 71 -0.71 -5.60 -8.62
C ALA A 71 -1.37 -4.38 -9.29
N GLY A 72 -0.57 -3.36 -9.62
CA GLY A 72 -1.07 -2.25 -10.42
C GLY A 72 -1.39 -2.71 -11.83
N VAL A 73 -2.49 -2.17 -12.35
CA VAL A 73 -2.96 -2.40 -13.72
C VAL A 73 -2.18 -1.54 -14.70
#